data_AF-A0A392SWU2-F1
#
_entry.id   AF-A0A392SWU2-F1
#
_cell.length_a   1.000
_cell.length_b   1.000
_cell.length_c   1.000
_cell.angle_alpha   90.00
_cell.angle_beta   90.00
_cell.angle_gamma   90.00
#
_symmetry.space_group_name_H-M   'P 1'
#
loop_
_entity.id
_entity.type
_entity.pdbx_description
1 polymer ?
#
loop_
_entity_poly.entity_id
_entity_poly.type
_entity_poly.pdbx_seq_one_letter_code
_entity_poly.pdbx_strand_id
1 'polypeptide(L)' 'IMALAAAVGQAFLSAFIEVVLDRLASPELVDFIRGKKVDVNLVQRLKTTLYAVEVVLNDAEQKQFKDSA' A
#
# COMPACT_ATOMS: atom_id res chain seq x y z
N ILE A 1 -19.21 14.09 -8.84
CA ILE A 1 -18.58 14.31 -7.50
C ILE A 1 -18.08 13.00 -6.89
N MET A 2 -18.92 11.96 -6.76
CA MET A 2 -18.52 10.66 -6.16
C MET A 2 -17.37 9.94 -6.89
N ALA A 3 -17.35 9.94 -8.24
CA ALA A 3 -16.26 9.34 -9.03
C ALA A 3 -14.90 10.03 -8.81
N LEU A 4 -14.91 11.35 -8.61
CA LEU A 4 -13.68 12.12 -8.34
C LEU A 4 -13.16 11.84 -6.93
N ALA A 5 -14.06 11.73 -5.95
CA ALA A 5 -13.70 11.36 -4.58
C ALA A 5 -13.12 9.94 -4.53
N ALA A 6 -13.67 8.99 -5.29
CA ALA A 6 -13.13 7.65 -5.42
C ALA A 6 -11.73 7.65 -6.06
N ALA A 7 -11.53 8.39 -7.16
CA ALA A 7 -10.22 8.50 -7.82
C ALA A 7 -9.15 9.12 -6.91
N VAL A 8 -9.49 10.19 -6.19
CA VAL A 8 -8.58 10.83 -5.22
C VAL A 8 -8.24 9.88 -4.07
N GLY A 9 -9.24 9.19 -3.52
CA GLY A 9 -9.03 8.21 -2.47
C GLY A 9 -8.11 7.06 -2.92
N GLN A 10 -8.29 6.58 -4.14
CA GLN A 10 -7.48 5.50 -4.69
C GLN A 10 -6.02 5.95 -4.93
N ALA A 11 -5.82 7.11 -5.56
CA ALA A 11 -4.48 7.67 -5.78
C ALA A 11 -3.73 7.94 -4.48
N PHE A 12 -4.44 8.45 -3.46
CA PHE A 12 -3.89 8.64 -2.12
C PHE A 12 -3.45 7.30 -1.51
N LEU A 13 -4.30 6.27 -1.58
CA LEU A 13 -3.99 4.95 -1.00
C LEU A 13 -2.82 4.28 -1.71
N SER A 14 -2.74 4.35 -3.04
CA SER A 14 -1.62 3.81 -3.82
C SER A 14 -0.30 4.47 -3.41
N ALA A 15 -0.26 5.81 -3.39
CA ALA A 15 0.94 6.54 -2.97
C ALA A 15 1.32 6.27 -1.52
N PHE A 16 0.33 6.14 -0.62
CA PHE A 16 0.57 5.78 0.78
C PHE A 16 1.23 4.40 0.92
N ILE A 17 0.73 3.39 0.19
CA ILE A 17 1.27 2.02 0.22
C ILE A 17 2.71 2.00 -0.27
N GLU A 18 3.00 2.67 -1.39
CA GLU A 18 4.36 2.78 -1.95
C GLU A 18 5.33 3.38 -0.91
N VAL A 19 4.96 4.51 -0.30
CA VAL A 19 5.77 5.16 0.75
C VAL A 19 6.00 4.22 1.95
N VAL A 20 4.98 3.48 2.38
CA VAL A 20 5.12 2.55 3.51
C VAL A 20 6.02 1.37 3.14
N LEU A 21 5.89 0.80 1.95
CA LEU A 21 6.73 -0.29 1.48
C LEU A 21 8.19 0.13 1.37
N ASP A 22 8.46 1.31 0.80
CA ASP A 22 9.81 1.89 0.73
C ASP A 22 10.41 2.10 2.11
N ARG A 23 9.61 2.65 3.05
CA ARG A 23 10.05 2.79 4.44
C ARG A 23 10.34 1.45 5.08
N LEU A 24 9.53 0.42 4.84
CA LEU A 24 9.76 -0.95 5.33
C LEU A 24 10.95 -1.66 4.65
N ALA A 25 11.47 -1.10 3.55
CA ALA A 25 12.69 -1.53 2.91
C ALA A 25 13.91 -0.67 3.33
N SER A 26 13.71 0.49 3.95
CA SER A 26 14.79 1.34 4.45
C SER A 26 15.62 0.62 5.52
N PRO A 27 16.96 0.62 5.41
CA PRO A 27 17.86 0.12 6.44
C PRO A 27 17.58 0.74 7.82
N GLU A 28 17.25 2.04 7.88
CA GLU A 28 17.03 2.76 9.13
C GLU A 28 15.82 2.20 9.89
N LEU A 29 14.73 1.94 9.17
CA LEU A 29 13.52 1.37 9.77
C LEU A 29 13.71 -0.11 10.08
N VAL A 30 14.38 -0.87 9.22
CA VAL A 30 14.70 -2.28 9.46
C VAL A 30 15.54 -2.44 10.72
N ASP A 31 16.57 -1.61 10.90
CA ASP A 31 17.42 -1.61 12.08
C ASP A 31 16.66 -1.13 13.32
N PHE A 32 15.77 -0.14 13.20
CA PHE A 32 14.89 0.28 14.28
C PHE A 32 13.94 -0.83 14.74
N ILE A 33 13.27 -1.50 13.80
CA ILE A 33 12.36 -2.64 14.04
C ILE A 33 13.13 -3.77 14.74
N ARG A 34 14.33 -4.10 14.26
CA ARG A 34 15.21 -5.12 14.87
C ARG A 34 15.62 -4.72 16.29
N GLY A 35 16.02 -3.46 16.50
CA GLY A 35 16.39 -2.92 17.81
C GLY A 35 15.23 -2.89 18.80
N LYS A 36 14.00 -2.74 18.32
CA LYS A 36 12.75 -2.83 19.11
C LYS A 36 12.25 -4.26 19.32
N LYS A 37 12.95 -5.28 18.79
CA LYS A 37 12.56 -6.70 18.86
C LYS A 37 11.15 -6.97 18.33
N VAL A 38 10.74 -6.21 17.30
CA VAL A 38 9.47 -6.46 16.61
C VAL A 38 9.58 -7.80 15.87
N ASP A 39 8.51 -8.60 15.93
CA ASP A 39 8.47 -9.90 15.27
C ASP A 39 8.60 -9.75 13.75
N VAL A 40 9.64 -10.39 13.18
CA VAL A 40 9.90 -10.40 11.74
C VAL A 40 8.71 -10.99 10.97
N ASN A 41 8.01 -11.98 11.54
CA ASN A 41 6.81 -12.54 10.93
C ASN A 41 5.68 -11.52 10.85
N LEU A 42 5.56 -10.62 11.83
CA LEU A 42 4.56 -9.54 11.79
C LEU A 42 4.86 -8.54 10.68
N VAL A 43 6.14 -8.19 10.50
CA VAL A 43 6.59 -7.31 9.41
C VAL A 43 6.35 -7.95 8.04
N GLN A 44 6.64 -9.25 7.91
CA GLN A 44 6.35 -9.99 6.66
C GLN A 44 4.84 -10.05 6.37
N ARG A 45 4.01 -10.32 7.38
CA ARG A 45 2.55 -10.29 7.22
C ARG A 45 2.06 -8.92 6.76
N LEU A 46 2.56 -7.85 7.36
CA LEU A 46 2.23 -6.49 6.94
C LEU A 46 2.61 -6.23 5.48
N LYS A 47 3.82 -6.60 5.05
CA LYS A 47 4.25 -6.48 3.65
C LYS A 47 3.32 -7.24 2.70
N THR A 48 3.01 -8.49 3.03
CA THR A 48 2.07 -9.31 2.23
C THR A 48 0.70 -8.68 2.14
N THR A 49 0.17 -8.14 3.25
CA THR A 49 -1.12 -7.45 3.24
C THR A 49 -1.09 -6.20 2.37
N LEU A 50 -0.04 -5.38 2.44
CA LEU A 50 0.09 -4.17 1.63
C LEU A 50 0.15 -4.49 0.13
N TYR A 51 0.91 -5.52 -0.27
CA TYR A 51 0.92 -5.99 -1.67
C TYR A 51 -0.45 -6.51 -2.12
N ALA A 52 -1.18 -7.22 -1.27
CA ALA A 52 -2.53 -7.68 -1.61
C ALA A 52 -3.48 -6.50 -1.84
N VAL A 53 -3.37 -5.43 -1.04
CA VAL A 53 -4.16 -4.21 -1.21
C VAL A 53 -3.78 -3.48 -2.51
N GLU A 54 -2.49 -3.37 -2.83
CA GLU A 54 -2.01 -2.77 -4.08
C GLU A 54 -2.60 -3.47 -5.32
N VAL A 55 -2.64 -4.81 -5.31
CA VAL A 55 -3.27 -5.59 -6.38
C VAL A 55 -4.76 -5.26 -6.52
N VAL A 56 -5.49 -5.14 -5.41
CA VAL A 56 -6.91 -4.79 -5.42
C VAL A 56 -7.14 -3.35 -5.90
N LEU A 57 -6.29 -2.41 -5.51
CA LEU A 57 -6.35 -1.01 -5.98
C LEU A 57 -6.11 -0.92 -7.49
N ASN A 58 -5.15 -1.67 -8.01
CA ASN A 58 -4.88 -1.71 -9.46
C ASN A 58 -6.05 -2.33 -10.25
N ASP A 59 -6.72 -3.36 -9.70
CA ASP A 59 -7.95 -3.91 -10.30
C ASP A 59 -9.10 -2.88 -10.27
N ALA A 60 -9.24 -2.15 -9.16
CA ALA A 60 -10.24 -1.08 -9.03
C ALA A 60 -9.97 0.08 -10.02
N GLU A 61 -8.71 0.45 -10.25
CA GLU A 61 -8.30 1.44 -11.25
C GLU A 61 -8.72 1.04 -12.66
N GLN A 62 -8.38 -0.18 -13.07
CA GLN A 62 -8.73 -0.68 -14.39
C GLN A 62 -10.25 -0.71 -14.60
N LYS A 63 -11.03 -1.00 -13.57
CA LYS A 63 -12.49 -1.01 -13.63
C LYS A 63 -13.07 0.41 -13.67
N GLN A 64 -12.51 1.35 -12.91
CA GLN A 64 -12.97 2.74 -12.88
C GLN A 64 -12.85 3.44 -14.25
N PHE A 65 -11.81 3.10 -15.03
CA PHE A 65 -11.62 3.64 -16.38
C PHE A 65 -12.39 2.87 -17.47
N LYS A 66 -12.64 1.57 -17.30
CA LYS A 66 -13.38 0.76 -18.29
C LYS A 66 -14.91 0.90 -18.19
N ASP A 67 -15.46 1.16 -17.01
CA ASP A 67 -16.90 1.43 -16.82
C ASP A 67 -17.33 2.84 -17.27
N SER A 68 -16.39 3.67 -17.72
CA SER A 68 -16.67 5.00 -18.26
C SER A 68 -16.89 5.02 -19.79
N ALA A 69 -16.96 3.85 -20.44
CA ALA A 69 -17.21 3.69 -21.88
C ALA A 69 -18.60 3.09 -22.16
#